data_AF-Q99N84-F1
#
_entry.id   AF-Q99N84-F1
#
_cell.length_a   1.000
_cell.length_b   1.000
_cell.length_c   1.000
_cell.angle_alpha   90.00
_cell.angle_beta   90.00
_cell.angle_gamma   90.00
#
_symmetry.space_group_name_H-M   'P 1'
#
loop_
_entity.id
_entity.type
_entity.pdbx_description
1 polymer ?
#
loop_
_entity_poly.entity_id
_entity_poly.type
_entity_poly.pdbx_seq_one_letter_code
_entity_poly.pdbx_strand_id
1 'polypeptide(L)'
;MAAPLRHTLLKLVPTLLRSSYVAQVPLQTLCTRGPPEEDAPSSLPVSPYESEPWKYLDSEEYHNRYGSRPVWADYRRNHKGGVPPQRTRKTCIRNNKVAGNPCPICRDHKLHVDFRNVKLLEQFVCAHTGIIFHAPYTGVCMKQHKKLTQAIQKARECGLLSYYVPQVEPRDADFGTVHGAVSVTPPAPTLLSGEPWYPWYSWQQPPERELSRLRRLYQGNLLEESGPPPESMPEMPTTPPAESSIEQPGSQSA
;
A
#
# COMPACT_ATOMS: atom_id res chain seq x y z
N MET A 1 34.25 -7.08 70.05
CA MET A 1 33.00 -7.64 69.49
C MET A 1 33.24 -7.88 68.01
N ALA A 2 33.46 -9.14 67.63
CA ALA A 2 33.97 -9.56 66.33
C ALA A 2 33.06 -10.61 65.68
N ALA A 3 33.09 -10.64 64.35
CA ALA A 3 32.68 -11.71 63.43
C ALA A 3 31.16 -11.86 63.11
N PRO A 4 30.79 -12.51 61.98
CA PRO A 4 31.32 -12.31 60.62
C PRO A 4 30.28 -12.47 59.46
N LEU A 5 30.78 -12.16 58.26
CA LEU A 5 30.35 -12.53 56.90
C LEU A 5 29.42 -13.75 56.72
N ARG A 6 28.43 -13.61 55.84
CA ARG A 6 27.84 -14.73 55.06
C ARG A 6 27.84 -14.41 53.57
N HIS A 7 28.37 -15.38 52.83
CA HIS A 7 28.63 -15.36 51.40
C HIS A 7 27.38 -15.49 50.53
N THR A 8 27.54 -14.87 49.36
CA THR A 8 26.79 -14.87 48.11
C THR A 8 26.60 -16.26 47.48
N LEU A 9 25.43 -16.48 46.87
CA LEU A 9 25.24 -17.30 45.66
C LEU A 9 24.05 -16.74 44.87
N LEU A 10 24.33 -15.89 43.87
CA LEU A 10 23.36 -15.47 42.85
C LEU A 10 23.63 -16.28 41.58
N LYS A 11 22.61 -17.01 41.13
CA LYS A 11 22.63 -17.81 39.91
C LYS A 11 22.58 -16.89 38.69
N LEU A 12 23.61 -16.99 37.85
CA LEU A 12 23.65 -16.43 36.50
C LEU A 12 22.67 -17.17 35.58
N VAL A 13 21.81 -16.41 34.90
CA VAL A 13 21.01 -16.85 33.74
C VAL A 13 21.66 -16.23 32.50
N PRO A 14 21.96 -17.00 31.44
CA PRO A 14 22.61 -16.46 30.25
C PRO A 14 21.59 -15.74 29.38
N THR A 15 21.84 -14.46 29.13
CA THR A 15 21.17 -13.62 28.14
C THR A 15 21.57 -14.08 26.74
N LEU A 16 20.64 -14.61 25.97
CA LEU A 16 20.82 -14.85 24.54
C LEU A 16 20.75 -13.51 23.79
N LEU A 17 21.90 -12.86 23.58
CA LEU A 17 22.03 -11.81 22.57
C LEU A 17 22.03 -12.47 21.19
N ARG A 18 20.89 -12.35 20.50
CA ARG A 18 20.76 -12.70 19.09
C ARG A 18 21.38 -11.57 18.26
N SER A 19 22.61 -11.82 17.78
CA SER A 19 23.28 -10.97 16.79
C SER A 19 22.40 -10.84 15.54
N SER A 20 22.04 -9.60 15.22
CA SER A 20 21.41 -9.22 13.97
C SER A 20 22.48 -9.12 12.87
N TYR A 21 22.65 -10.20 12.09
CA TYR A 21 23.17 -10.04 10.74
C TYR A 21 22.03 -9.57 9.84
N VAL A 22 22.01 -8.28 9.56
CA VAL A 22 21.24 -7.71 8.46
C VAL A 22 21.96 -8.13 7.18
N ALA A 23 21.57 -9.28 6.63
CA ALA A 23 21.89 -9.62 5.26
C ALA A 23 21.00 -8.77 4.35
N GLN A 24 21.58 -7.73 3.75
CA GLN A 24 20.94 -7.02 2.64
C GLN A 24 20.84 -7.99 1.47
N VAL A 25 19.64 -8.56 1.26
CA VAL A 25 19.33 -9.35 0.07
C VAL A 25 19.05 -8.35 -1.06
N PRO A 26 19.78 -8.40 -2.19
CA PRO A 26 19.48 -7.56 -3.32
C PRO A 26 18.16 -8.01 -3.94
N LEU A 27 17.12 -7.19 -3.80
CA LEU A 27 15.89 -7.29 -4.59
C LEU A 27 16.20 -6.84 -6.03
N GLN A 28 16.78 -7.73 -6.83
CA GLN A 28 16.77 -7.63 -8.28
C GLN A 28 16.56 -9.01 -8.91
N THR A 29 15.38 -9.58 -8.69
CA THR A 29 14.83 -10.54 -9.65
C THR A 29 14.02 -9.74 -10.66
N LEU A 30 14.68 -9.45 -11.77
CA LEU A 30 14.07 -9.02 -13.02
C LEU A 30 13.10 -10.11 -13.46
N CYS A 31 11.81 -9.94 -13.16
CA CYS A 31 10.76 -10.66 -13.85
C CYS A 31 10.63 -10.04 -15.24
N THR A 32 11.33 -10.60 -16.22
CA THR A 32 11.08 -10.34 -17.63
C THR A 32 9.60 -10.65 -17.90
N ARG A 33 8.81 -9.61 -18.21
CA ARG A 33 7.46 -9.82 -18.73
C ARG A 33 7.61 -10.61 -20.02
N GLY A 34 7.08 -11.83 -20.03
CA GLY A 34 6.83 -12.53 -21.29
C GLY A 34 5.98 -11.64 -22.21
N PRO A 35 6.16 -11.75 -23.53
CA PRO A 35 5.30 -11.03 -24.48
C PRO A 35 3.84 -11.37 -24.18
N PRO A 36 2.89 -10.46 -24.44
CA PRO A 36 1.48 -10.80 -24.32
C PRO A 36 1.23 -11.99 -25.25
N GLU A 37 0.91 -13.14 -24.68
CA GLU A 37 0.31 -14.22 -25.47
C GLU A 37 -0.92 -13.59 -26.10
N GLU A 38 -0.93 -13.54 -27.44
CA GLU A 38 -2.09 -13.11 -28.21
C GLU A 38 -3.29 -13.91 -27.71
N ASP A 39 -4.17 -13.23 -26.98
CA ASP A 39 -5.32 -13.83 -26.35
C ASP A 39 -6.11 -14.58 -27.43
N ALA A 40 -6.08 -15.92 -27.36
CA ALA A 40 -7.01 -16.76 -28.09
C ALA A 40 -8.40 -16.15 -27.90
N PRO A 41 -9.17 -15.88 -28.97
CA PRO A 41 -10.36 -15.06 -28.90
C PRO A 41 -11.24 -15.62 -27.80
N SER A 42 -11.39 -14.85 -26.72
CA SER A 42 -12.17 -15.27 -25.58
C SER A 42 -13.55 -15.59 -26.11
N SER A 43 -13.97 -16.86 -26.02
CA SER A 43 -15.23 -17.36 -26.58
C SER A 43 -16.48 -16.81 -25.88
N LEU A 44 -16.34 -15.73 -25.11
CA LEU A 44 -17.42 -15.06 -24.41
C LEU A 44 -17.95 -13.94 -25.30
N PRO A 45 -19.28 -13.77 -25.40
CA PRO A 45 -19.88 -12.73 -26.23
C PRO A 45 -19.43 -11.35 -25.76
N VAL A 46 -18.83 -10.57 -26.67
CA VAL A 46 -18.48 -9.18 -26.42
C VAL A 46 -19.77 -8.38 -26.26
N SER A 47 -19.93 -7.71 -25.12
CA SER A 47 -21.11 -6.91 -24.83
C SER A 47 -20.99 -5.55 -25.55
N PRO A 48 -22.03 -5.09 -26.27
CA PRO A 48 -22.05 -3.75 -26.86
C PRO A 48 -21.91 -2.60 -25.84
N TYR A 49 -22.10 -2.90 -24.55
CA TYR A 49 -22.15 -1.92 -23.46
C TYR A 49 -20.88 -1.89 -22.60
N GLU A 50 -19.76 -2.44 -23.07
CA GLU A 50 -18.52 -2.50 -22.28
C GLU A 50 -17.97 -1.12 -21.90
N SER A 51 -17.98 -0.15 -22.83
CA SER A 51 -17.51 1.21 -22.58
C SER A 51 -18.48 2.05 -21.75
N GLU A 52 -19.78 1.86 -21.95
CA GLU A 52 -20.87 2.64 -21.37
C GLU A 52 -21.95 1.73 -20.76
N PRO A 53 -21.67 1.11 -19.62
CA PRO A 53 -22.52 0.04 -19.08
C PRO A 53 -23.87 0.51 -18.54
N TRP A 54 -24.02 1.80 -18.24
CA TRP A 54 -25.29 2.37 -17.78
C TRP A 54 -26.36 2.37 -18.90
N LYS A 55 -25.97 2.41 -20.18
CA LYS A 55 -26.91 2.39 -21.31
C LYS A 55 -27.75 1.11 -21.35
N TYR A 56 -27.20 -0.03 -20.91
CA TYR A 56 -27.96 -1.27 -20.86
C TYR A 56 -29.13 -1.20 -19.87
N LEU A 57 -28.96 -0.54 -18.73
CA LEU A 57 -30.03 -0.43 -17.73
C LEU A 57 -31.18 0.48 -18.20
N ASP A 58 -30.90 1.37 -19.14
CA ASP A 58 -31.89 2.25 -19.79
C ASP A 58 -32.51 1.64 -21.04
N SER A 59 -32.04 0.46 -21.45
CA SER A 59 -32.56 -0.24 -22.62
C SER A 59 -33.89 -0.94 -22.33
N GLU A 60 -34.73 -1.06 -23.37
CA GLU A 60 -35.94 -1.86 -23.33
C GLU A 60 -35.67 -3.34 -23.02
N GLU A 61 -34.51 -3.86 -23.43
CA GLU A 61 -34.10 -5.24 -23.18
C GLU A 61 -33.99 -5.53 -21.68
N TYR A 62 -33.36 -4.63 -20.93
CA TYR A 62 -33.25 -4.73 -19.48
C TYR A 62 -34.64 -4.66 -18.82
N HIS A 63 -35.48 -3.72 -19.26
CA HIS A 63 -36.82 -3.55 -18.72
C HIS A 63 -37.70 -4.78 -18.98
N ASN A 64 -37.64 -5.37 -20.17
CA ASN A 64 -38.40 -6.58 -20.51
C ASN A 64 -37.94 -7.80 -19.70
N ARG A 65 -36.64 -7.90 -19.39
CA ARG A 65 -36.07 -9.03 -18.66
C ARG A 65 -36.25 -8.95 -17.15
N TYR A 66 -36.01 -7.78 -16.55
CA TYR A 66 -35.97 -7.59 -15.09
C TYR A 66 -37.15 -6.77 -14.55
N GLY A 67 -37.78 -5.94 -15.39
CA GLY A 67 -38.82 -5.01 -14.99
C GLY A 67 -38.29 -3.96 -14.02
N SER A 68 -39.09 -3.68 -12.99
CA SER A 68 -38.74 -2.77 -11.88
C SER A 68 -38.03 -3.47 -10.71
N ARG A 69 -37.86 -4.80 -10.78
CA ARG A 69 -37.27 -5.60 -9.70
C ARG A 69 -35.74 -5.58 -9.80
N PRO A 70 -35.00 -5.68 -8.69
CA PRO A 70 -33.54 -5.72 -8.74
C PRO A 70 -33.05 -7.02 -9.43
N VAL A 71 -31.86 -6.97 -10.04
CA VAL A 71 -31.31 -8.05 -10.88
C VAL A 71 -31.18 -9.40 -10.19
N TRP A 72 -31.15 -9.43 -8.86
CA TRP A 72 -30.99 -10.64 -8.05
C TRP A 72 -32.32 -11.21 -7.51
N ALA A 73 -33.46 -10.54 -7.77
CA ALA A 73 -34.75 -10.91 -7.18
C ALA A 73 -35.30 -12.28 -7.63
N ASP A 74 -34.96 -12.72 -8.83
CA ASP A 74 -35.36 -13.99 -9.44
C ASP A 74 -34.33 -15.10 -9.22
N TYR A 75 -33.19 -14.81 -8.59
CA TYR A 75 -32.12 -15.79 -8.40
C TYR A 75 -32.31 -16.59 -7.10
N ARG A 76 -32.30 -17.92 -7.25
CA ARG A 76 -32.30 -18.87 -6.13
C ARG A 76 -31.07 -19.76 -6.16
N ARG A 77 -30.40 -19.89 -5.01
CA ARG A 77 -29.17 -20.68 -4.89
C ARG A 77 -29.49 -22.14 -4.59
N ASN A 78 -28.83 -23.06 -5.30
CA ASN A 78 -28.88 -24.49 -5.00
C ASN A 78 -27.89 -24.80 -3.86
N HIS A 79 -28.39 -25.31 -2.73
CA HIS A 79 -27.58 -25.79 -1.61
C HIS A 79 -28.30 -26.92 -0.87
N LYS A 80 -27.55 -27.72 -0.08
CA LYS A 80 -28.12 -28.77 0.77
C LYS A 80 -28.76 -28.15 2.02
N GLY A 81 -29.92 -28.65 2.42
CA GLY A 81 -30.60 -28.24 3.66
C GLY A 81 -31.26 -26.86 3.60
N GLY A 82 -31.94 -26.47 4.69
CA GLY A 82 -32.64 -25.19 4.79
C GLY A 82 -31.71 -23.97 4.98
N VAL A 83 -30.54 -24.17 5.58
CA VAL A 83 -29.59 -23.08 5.85
C VAL A 83 -28.48 -23.07 4.80
N PRO A 84 -28.30 -21.98 4.04
CA PRO A 84 -27.23 -21.86 3.07
C PRO A 84 -25.84 -21.78 3.75
N PRO A 85 -24.78 -22.31 3.12
CA PRO A 85 -23.41 -21.96 3.50
C PRO A 85 -23.19 -20.44 3.60
N GLN A 86 -22.50 -20.01 4.68
CA GLN A 86 -22.26 -18.59 5.00
C GLN A 86 -21.40 -17.86 3.98
N ARG A 87 -20.68 -18.59 3.13
CA ARG A 87 -19.91 -18.03 2.02
C ARG A 87 -20.44 -18.58 0.69
N THR A 88 -20.60 -17.71 -0.29
CA THR A 88 -20.92 -18.13 -1.66
C THR A 88 -19.66 -18.65 -2.37
N ARG A 89 -19.83 -19.25 -3.54
CA ARG A 89 -18.72 -19.77 -4.36
C ARG A 89 -17.70 -18.66 -4.69
N LYS A 90 -16.43 -19.04 -4.87
CA LYS A 90 -15.33 -18.11 -5.20
C LYS A 90 -15.58 -17.30 -6.48
N THR A 91 -15.89 -17.99 -7.59
CA THR A 91 -16.20 -17.40 -8.90
C THR A 91 -17.22 -18.28 -9.63
N CYS A 92 -18.07 -17.68 -10.46
CA CYS A 92 -18.99 -18.40 -11.36
C CYS A 92 -18.34 -18.81 -12.68
N ILE A 93 -17.31 -18.09 -13.12
CA ILE A 93 -16.62 -18.31 -14.40
C ILE A 93 -15.22 -18.84 -14.09
N ARG A 94 -14.85 -20.00 -14.65
CA ARG A 94 -13.53 -20.64 -14.52
C ARG A 94 -13.10 -21.13 -15.90
N ASN A 95 -11.91 -20.71 -16.36
CA ASN A 95 -11.35 -21.10 -17.67
C ASN A 95 -12.37 -20.91 -18.81
N ASN A 96 -12.98 -19.73 -18.89
CA ASN A 96 -14.03 -19.36 -19.85
C ASN A 96 -15.32 -20.22 -19.82
N LYS A 97 -15.48 -21.11 -18.83
CA LYS A 97 -16.69 -21.89 -18.63
C LYS A 97 -17.53 -21.31 -17.49
N VAL A 98 -18.81 -21.10 -17.75
CA VAL A 98 -19.79 -20.60 -16.77
C VAL A 98 -20.38 -21.77 -15.98
N ALA A 99 -20.43 -21.67 -14.66
CA ALA A 99 -21.07 -22.68 -13.80
C ALA A 99 -22.58 -22.78 -14.07
N GLY A 100 -23.16 -23.98 -13.95
CA GLY A 100 -24.53 -24.26 -14.41
C GLY A 100 -25.66 -23.35 -13.88
N ASN A 101 -25.61 -22.91 -12.62
CA ASN A 101 -26.50 -21.87 -12.09
C ASN A 101 -25.65 -20.62 -11.78
N PRO A 102 -25.32 -19.75 -12.73
CA PRO A 102 -24.46 -18.58 -12.50
C PRO A 102 -25.16 -17.50 -11.66
N CYS A 103 -24.38 -16.65 -10.99
CA CYS A 103 -24.97 -15.60 -10.16
C CYS A 103 -25.60 -14.48 -11.02
N PRO A 104 -26.45 -13.61 -10.45
CA PRO A 104 -27.18 -12.57 -11.18
C PRO A 104 -26.34 -11.70 -12.12
N ILE A 105 -25.13 -11.36 -11.70
CA ILE A 105 -24.16 -10.60 -12.49
C ILE A 105 -23.44 -11.46 -13.54
N CYS A 106 -23.09 -12.71 -13.23
CA CYS A 106 -22.30 -13.54 -14.16
C CYS A 106 -23.14 -14.26 -15.21
N ARG A 107 -24.46 -14.35 -15.04
CA ARG A 107 -25.37 -14.96 -16.01
C ARG A 107 -25.65 -14.05 -17.19
N ASP A 108 -25.54 -12.74 -16.98
CA ASP A 108 -25.74 -11.73 -18.00
C ASP A 108 -24.44 -10.98 -18.25
N HIS A 109 -23.85 -11.18 -19.42
CA HIS A 109 -22.59 -10.55 -19.83
C HIS A 109 -22.76 -9.06 -20.15
N LYS A 110 -24.00 -8.56 -20.26
CA LYS A 110 -24.30 -7.13 -20.48
C LYS A 110 -24.22 -6.31 -19.19
N LEU A 111 -24.27 -6.96 -18.03
CA LEU A 111 -24.15 -6.33 -16.72
C LEU A 111 -22.67 -6.18 -16.31
N HIS A 112 -22.09 -5.02 -16.63
CA HIS A 112 -20.73 -4.69 -16.19
C HIS A 112 -20.72 -3.94 -14.85
N VAL A 113 -19.83 -4.38 -13.96
CA VAL A 113 -19.64 -3.77 -12.64
C VAL A 113 -18.64 -2.63 -12.74
N ASP A 114 -19.17 -1.43 -12.92
CA ASP A 114 -18.42 -0.18 -12.99
C ASP A 114 -18.88 0.80 -11.91
N PHE A 115 -17.97 1.64 -11.40
CA PHE A 115 -18.30 2.70 -10.43
C PHE A 115 -19.23 3.79 -11.02
N ARG A 116 -19.26 3.91 -12.35
CA ARG A 116 -20.12 4.85 -13.10
C ARG A 116 -21.58 4.39 -13.18
N ASN A 117 -21.84 3.09 -13.03
CA ASN A 117 -23.17 2.51 -13.22
C ASN A 117 -24.01 2.56 -11.93
N VAL A 118 -24.39 3.77 -11.51
CA VAL A 118 -25.08 4.01 -10.23
C VAL A 118 -26.37 3.20 -10.12
N LYS A 119 -27.19 3.16 -11.18
CA LYS A 119 -28.46 2.40 -11.24
C LYS A 119 -28.30 0.91 -10.93
N LEU A 120 -27.17 0.31 -11.32
CA LEU A 120 -26.86 -1.09 -11.00
C LEU A 120 -26.40 -1.24 -9.56
N LEU A 121 -25.47 -0.38 -9.13
CA LEU A 121 -24.85 -0.45 -7.80
C LEU A 121 -25.86 -0.22 -6.68
N GLU A 122 -26.81 0.69 -6.86
CA GLU A 122 -27.89 0.98 -5.91
C GLU A 122 -28.69 -0.27 -5.54
N GLN A 123 -28.90 -1.19 -6.48
CA GLN A 123 -29.64 -2.45 -6.22
C GLN A 123 -28.92 -3.39 -5.24
N PHE A 124 -27.62 -3.21 -5.03
CA PHE A 124 -26.81 -4.00 -4.10
C PHE A 124 -26.62 -3.30 -2.74
N VAL A 125 -27.24 -2.14 -2.55
CA VAL A 125 -27.21 -1.35 -1.32
C VAL A 125 -28.63 -1.22 -0.77
N CYS A 126 -28.79 -1.31 0.56
CA CYS A 126 -30.07 -1.04 1.19
C CYS A 126 -30.39 0.46 1.10
N ALA A 127 -31.53 0.82 0.48
CA ALA A 127 -31.96 2.20 0.33
C ALA A 127 -32.15 2.95 1.67
N HIS A 128 -32.56 2.23 2.73
CA HIS A 128 -32.81 2.84 4.04
C HIS A 128 -31.58 2.93 4.94
N THR A 129 -30.71 1.91 4.91
CA THR A 129 -29.56 1.83 5.82
C THR A 129 -28.26 2.28 5.17
N GLY A 130 -28.18 2.32 3.84
CA GLY A 130 -26.95 2.59 3.10
C GLY A 130 -25.88 1.49 3.22
N ILE A 131 -26.24 0.32 3.76
CA ILE A 131 -25.34 -0.83 3.93
C ILE A 131 -25.37 -1.70 2.67
N ILE A 132 -24.19 -2.17 2.24
CA ILE A 132 -24.04 -3.09 1.11
C ILE A 132 -24.53 -4.49 1.53
N PHE A 133 -25.39 -5.11 0.73
CA PHE A 133 -25.86 -6.47 1.00
C PHE A 133 -24.72 -7.49 0.93
N HIS A 134 -24.68 -8.43 1.88
CA HIS A 134 -23.72 -9.53 1.87
C HIS A 134 -24.00 -10.51 0.72
N ALA A 135 -22.98 -11.19 0.22
CA ALA A 135 -23.13 -12.05 -0.97
C ALA A 135 -24.14 -13.21 -0.82
N PRO A 136 -24.30 -13.87 0.34
CA PRO A 136 -25.40 -14.84 0.52
C PRO A 136 -26.81 -14.26 0.30
N TYR A 137 -27.04 -12.98 0.62
CA TYR A 137 -28.32 -12.29 0.43
C TYR A 137 -28.64 -12.09 -1.06
N THR A 138 -27.69 -11.53 -1.81
CA THR A 138 -27.86 -11.22 -3.24
C THR A 138 -27.55 -12.40 -4.16
N GLY A 139 -26.88 -13.43 -3.65
CA GLY A 139 -26.53 -14.64 -4.41
C GLY A 139 -25.31 -14.52 -5.33
N VAL A 140 -24.57 -13.40 -5.28
CA VAL A 140 -23.37 -13.17 -6.11
C VAL A 140 -22.17 -14.03 -5.68
N CYS A 141 -21.28 -14.35 -6.61
CA CYS A 141 -20.01 -15.00 -6.26
C CYS A 141 -19.07 -14.03 -5.54
N MET A 142 -18.14 -14.56 -4.73
CA MET A 142 -17.21 -13.75 -3.93
C MET A 142 -16.36 -12.79 -4.78
N LYS A 143 -15.94 -13.22 -5.99
CA LYS A 143 -15.21 -12.36 -6.94
C LYS A 143 -16.01 -11.12 -7.34
N GLN A 144 -17.29 -11.31 -7.72
CA GLN A 144 -18.15 -10.19 -8.09
C GLN A 144 -18.55 -9.35 -6.89
N HIS A 145 -18.77 -9.95 -5.71
CA HIS A 145 -19.02 -9.20 -4.50
C HIS A 145 -17.88 -8.24 -4.17
N LYS A 146 -16.62 -8.71 -4.23
CA LYS A 146 -15.44 -7.85 -4.02
C LYS A 146 -15.37 -6.71 -5.05
N LYS A 147 -15.65 -6.99 -6.32
CA LYS A 147 -15.71 -5.97 -7.38
C LYS A 147 -16.82 -4.94 -7.11
N LEU A 148 -18.02 -5.39 -6.73
CA LEU A 148 -19.14 -4.53 -6.37
C LEU A 148 -18.80 -3.63 -5.19
N THR A 149 -18.22 -4.17 -4.12
CA THR A 149 -17.78 -3.38 -2.97
C THR A 149 -16.77 -2.31 -3.36
N GLN A 150 -15.77 -2.66 -4.19
CA GLN A 150 -14.80 -1.69 -4.70
C GLN A 150 -15.46 -0.62 -5.59
N ALA A 151 -16.38 -1.01 -6.47
CA ALA A 151 -17.10 -0.08 -7.34
C ALA A 151 -18.02 0.86 -6.55
N ILE A 152 -18.73 0.36 -5.54
CA ILE A 152 -19.58 1.17 -4.64
C ILE A 152 -18.71 2.15 -3.84
N GLN A 153 -17.60 1.67 -3.28
CA GLN A 153 -16.67 2.53 -2.53
C GLN A 153 -16.11 3.64 -3.42
N LYS A 154 -15.65 3.29 -4.62
CA LYS A 154 -15.17 4.27 -5.61
C LYS A 154 -16.28 5.24 -6.06
N ALA A 155 -17.52 4.77 -6.21
CA ALA A 155 -18.66 5.63 -6.56
C ALA A 155 -19.00 6.64 -5.45
N ARG A 156 -18.85 6.26 -4.18
CA ARG A 156 -18.98 7.16 -3.02
C ARG A 156 -17.86 8.19 -2.98
N GLU A 157 -16.62 7.77 -3.21
CA GLU A 157 -15.45 8.65 -3.29
C GLU A 157 -15.56 9.68 -4.42
N CYS A 158 -16.10 9.27 -5.57
CA CYS A 158 -16.37 10.17 -6.70
C CYS A 158 -17.64 11.03 -6.53
N GLY A 159 -18.41 10.85 -5.46
CA GLY A 159 -19.68 11.58 -5.24
C GLY A 159 -20.83 11.19 -6.17
N LEU A 160 -20.74 10.07 -6.89
CA LEU A 160 -21.79 9.58 -7.80
C LEU A 160 -22.91 8.85 -7.05
N LEU A 161 -22.57 8.17 -5.96
CA LEU A 161 -23.53 7.42 -5.14
C LEU A 161 -23.70 8.12 -3.80
N SER A 162 -24.93 8.50 -3.48
CA SER A 162 -25.26 9.19 -2.23
C SER A 162 -25.10 8.24 -1.03
N TYR A 163 -24.57 8.79 0.06
CA TYR A 163 -24.46 8.09 1.34
C TYR A 163 -24.57 9.08 2.48
N TYR A 164 -24.89 8.58 3.67
CA TYR A 164 -24.99 9.41 4.86
C TYR A 164 -23.60 9.87 5.30
N VAL A 165 -23.40 11.19 5.36
CA VAL A 165 -22.20 11.83 5.92
C VAL A 165 -22.63 12.52 7.22
N PRO A 166 -22.16 12.06 8.39
CA PRO A 166 -22.50 12.69 9.66
C PRO A 166 -21.85 14.07 9.77
N GLN A 167 -22.48 14.96 10.52
CA GLN A 167 -21.82 16.14 11.05
C GLN A 167 -20.88 15.70 12.17
N VAL A 168 -19.61 16.12 12.11
CA VAL A 168 -18.57 15.74 13.07
C VAL A 168 -18.03 17.02 13.70
N GLU A 169 -17.88 16.99 15.02
CA GLU A 169 -17.28 18.09 15.77
C GLU A 169 -15.84 18.36 15.29
N PRO A 170 -15.38 19.62 15.35
CA PRO A 170 -14.00 19.94 15.03
C PRO A 170 -13.03 19.17 15.94
N ARG A 171 -11.83 18.89 15.41
CA ARG A 171 -10.78 18.19 16.16
C ARG A 171 -10.38 18.94 17.43
N ASP A 172 -10.18 20.24 17.29
CA ASP A 172 -9.64 21.12 18.32
C ASP A 172 -10.73 22.11 18.76
N ALA A 173 -10.81 22.39 20.07
CA ALA A 173 -11.75 23.36 20.62
C ALA A 173 -11.28 24.80 20.37
N ASP A 174 -9.97 25.02 20.43
CA ASP A 174 -9.32 26.31 20.21
C ASP A 174 -8.51 26.27 18.90
N PHE A 175 -8.69 27.30 18.07
CA PHE A 175 -7.99 27.42 16.78
C PHE A 175 -6.84 28.45 16.82
N GLY A 176 -6.36 28.78 18.02
CA GLY A 176 -5.27 29.73 18.22
C GLY A 176 -3.91 29.15 17.81
N THR A 177 -3.22 29.79 16.88
CA THR A 177 -1.91 29.36 16.37
C THR A 177 -0.73 30.06 17.08
N VAL A 178 -0.90 30.37 18.37
CA VAL A 178 0.09 31.15 19.15
C VAL A 178 1.22 30.26 19.70
N HIS A 179 0.97 28.97 19.87
CA HIS A 179 1.92 28.04 20.49
C HIS A 179 3.24 27.94 19.67
N GLY A 180 4.38 27.90 20.37
CA GLY A 180 5.73 27.87 19.76
C GLY A 180 5.98 26.72 18.77
N ALA A 181 5.19 25.65 18.83
CA ALA A 181 5.29 24.52 17.90
C ALA A 181 4.71 24.81 16.50
N VAL A 182 3.75 25.74 16.41
CA VAL A 182 3.16 26.17 15.12
C VAL A 182 3.68 27.54 14.69
N SER A 183 4.13 28.36 15.64
CA SER A 183 4.75 29.64 15.37
C SER A 183 6.27 29.51 15.18
N VAL A 184 6.91 30.60 14.76
CA VAL A 184 8.37 30.63 14.57
C VAL A 184 9.06 30.58 15.92
N THR A 185 9.83 29.52 16.18
CA THR A 185 10.68 29.43 17.37
C THR A 185 11.95 30.26 17.15
N PRO A 186 12.33 31.18 18.06
CA PRO A 186 13.56 31.95 17.94
C PRO A 186 14.78 31.02 17.80
N PRO A 187 15.66 31.25 16.81
CA PRO A 187 16.81 30.41 16.58
C PRO A 187 17.80 30.52 17.75
N ALA A 188 18.39 29.40 18.15
CA ALA A 188 19.44 29.42 19.15
C ALA A 188 20.71 30.11 18.61
N PRO A 189 21.56 30.68 19.49
CA PRO A 189 22.80 31.32 19.07
C PRO A 189 23.72 30.41 18.23
N THR A 190 23.77 29.12 18.56
CA THR A 190 24.55 28.10 17.82
C THR A 190 24.05 27.93 16.38
N LEU A 191 22.72 28.01 16.17
CA LEU A 191 22.13 27.96 14.84
C LEU A 191 22.48 29.23 14.03
N LEU A 192 22.51 30.40 14.68
CA LEU A 192 22.91 31.66 14.04
C LEU A 192 24.40 31.69 13.68
N SER A 193 25.26 31.06 14.47
CA SER A 193 26.70 30.97 14.20
C SER A 193 27.08 29.84 13.23
N GLY A 194 26.15 28.93 12.91
CA GLY A 194 26.42 27.74 12.10
C GLY A 194 27.19 26.63 12.83
N GLU A 195 27.31 26.73 14.16
CA GLU A 195 28.03 25.77 14.97
C GLU A 195 27.13 24.59 15.38
N PRO A 196 27.68 23.39 15.59
CA PRO A 196 26.93 22.30 16.17
C PRO A 196 26.32 22.70 17.52
N TRP A 197 25.12 22.17 17.83
CA TRP A 197 24.40 22.54 19.04
C TRP A 197 25.20 22.32 20.33
N TYR A 198 26.03 21.26 20.34
CA TYR A 198 26.97 20.98 21.42
C TYR A 198 28.41 20.95 20.91
N PRO A 199 29.38 21.48 21.67
CA PRO A 199 30.79 21.51 21.25
C PRO A 199 31.43 20.13 21.03
N TRP A 200 30.89 19.07 21.64
CA TRP A 200 31.45 17.71 21.52
C TRP A 200 30.97 16.97 20.25
N TYR A 201 30.12 17.59 19.43
CA TYR A 201 29.82 17.09 18.08
C TYR A 201 30.98 17.34 17.11
N SER A 202 31.76 18.42 17.31
CA SER A 202 32.95 18.66 16.51
C SER A 202 34.12 17.81 17.00
N TRP A 203 34.94 17.33 16.06
CA TRP A 203 36.16 16.61 16.40
C TRP A 203 37.14 17.54 17.13
N GLN A 204 37.61 17.12 18.31
CA GLN A 204 38.60 17.84 19.09
C GLN A 204 39.80 16.93 19.36
N GLN A 205 40.99 17.36 18.95
CA GLN A 205 42.21 16.58 19.18
C GLN A 205 42.55 16.57 20.68
N PRO A 206 42.58 15.40 21.35
CA PRO A 206 42.95 15.32 22.76
C PRO A 206 44.43 15.70 22.99
N PRO A 207 44.79 16.19 24.19
CA PRO A 207 46.18 16.50 24.50
C PRO A 207 47.06 15.24 24.49
N GLU A 208 48.29 15.37 24.00
CA GLU A 208 49.23 14.27 23.80
C GLU A 208 49.52 13.45 25.07
N ARG A 209 49.42 14.08 26.24
CA ARG A 209 49.54 13.43 27.55
C ARG A 209 48.45 12.36 27.76
N GLU A 210 47.21 12.66 27.38
CA GLU A 210 46.09 11.71 27.51
C GLU A 210 46.18 10.63 26.43
N LEU A 211 46.61 10.96 25.20
CA LEU A 211 46.90 9.96 24.17
C LEU A 211 47.99 8.99 24.63
N SER A 212 49.09 9.49 25.21
CA SER A 212 50.17 8.68 25.77
C SER A 212 49.70 7.77 26.92
N ARG A 213 48.79 8.28 27.77
CA ARG A 213 48.16 7.51 28.84
C ARG A 213 47.31 6.37 28.27
N LEU A 214 46.52 6.62 27.21
CA LEU A 214 45.71 5.62 26.51
C LEU A 214 46.59 4.58 25.81
N ARG A 215 47.65 5.00 25.10
CA ARG A 215 48.63 4.08 24.48
C ARG A 215 49.29 3.17 25.51
N ARG A 216 49.57 3.67 26.72
CA ARG A 216 50.07 2.86 27.84
C ARG A 216 49.02 1.90 28.40
N LEU A 217 47.75 2.32 28.47
CA LEU A 217 46.66 1.49 28.97
C LEU A 217 46.34 0.32 28.03
N TYR A 218 46.42 0.55 26.72
CA TYR A 218 46.07 -0.42 25.67
C TYR A 218 47.29 -1.01 24.95
N GLN A 219 48.44 -1.13 25.64
CA GLN A 219 49.65 -1.73 25.07
C GLN A 219 49.36 -3.14 24.51
N GLY A 220 49.77 -3.38 23.26
CA GLY A 220 49.54 -4.63 22.54
C GLY A 220 48.19 -4.75 21.81
N ASN A 221 47.25 -3.81 22.01
CA ASN A 221 45.92 -3.82 21.38
C ASN A 221 45.53 -2.44 20.80
N LEU A 222 46.43 -1.82 20.02
CA LEU A 222 46.22 -0.50 19.40
C LEU A 222 45.98 -0.62 17.89
N LEU A 223 45.12 0.24 17.36
CA LEU A 223 44.90 0.44 15.92
C LEU A 223 45.67 1.68 15.41
N GLU A 224 45.68 1.88 14.10
CA GLU A 224 46.21 3.10 13.47
C GLU A 224 45.41 4.34 13.91
N GLU A 225 46.11 5.41 14.27
CA GLU A 225 45.46 6.65 14.71
C GLU A 225 44.78 7.35 13.52
N SER A 226 43.48 7.61 13.66
CA SER A 226 42.70 8.34 12.65
C SER A 226 42.75 9.84 12.93
N GLY A 227 42.97 10.64 11.88
CA GLY A 227 42.89 12.10 11.94
C GLY A 227 41.45 12.64 11.98
N PRO A 228 41.27 13.96 11.89
CA PRO A 228 39.94 14.57 11.80
C PRO A 228 39.13 13.97 10.64
N PRO A 229 37.81 13.72 10.82
CA PRO A 229 36.95 13.26 9.74
C PRO A 229 36.83 14.35 8.65
N PRO A 230 36.53 13.96 7.38
CA PRO A 230 36.29 14.94 6.33
C PRO A 230 35.07 15.82 6.66
N GLU A 231 35.18 17.14 6.42
CA GLU A 231 34.12 18.12 6.76
C GLU A 231 32.81 17.91 5.98
N SER A 232 32.91 17.35 4.77
CA SER A 232 31.77 16.99 3.94
C SER A 232 31.78 15.49 3.66
N MET A 233 30.60 14.92 3.50
CA MET A 233 30.46 13.54 3.07
C MET A 233 31.06 13.40 1.66
N PRO A 234 32.04 12.49 1.43
CA PRO A 234 32.58 12.29 0.10
C PRO A 234 31.48 11.76 -0.84
N GLU A 235 31.19 12.52 -1.90
CA GLU A 235 30.33 12.07 -3.00
C GLU A 235 31.19 11.36 -4.05
N MET A 236 30.70 10.22 -4.52
CA MET A 236 31.31 9.54 -5.68
C MET A 236 31.00 10.36 -6.94
N PRO A 237 31.97 10.59 -7.85
CA PRO A 237 31.70 11.26 -9.11
C PRO A 237 30.65 10.47 -9.89
N THR A 238 29.47 11.05 -10.08
CA THR A 238 28.45 10.53 -11.00
C THR A 238 28.97 10.76 -12.41
N THR A 239 29.44 9.69 -13.07
CA THR A 239 29.78 9.72 -14.50
C THR A 239 28.59 10.27 -15.28
N PRO A 240 28.73 11.34 -16.08
CA PRO A 240 27.66 11.74 -16.98
C PRO A 240 27.38 10.58 -17.95
N PRO A 241 26.14 10.39 -18.42
CA PRO A 241 25.85 9.36 -19.41
C PRO A 241 26.71 9.65 -20.65
N ALA A 242 27.53 8.67 -21.04
CA ALA A 242 28.38 8.77 -22.20
C ALA A 242 27.54 9.21 -23.41
N GLU A 243 27.86 10.38 -23.96
CA GLU A 243 27.35 10.83 -25.24
C GLU A 243 27.71 9.76 -26.29
N SER A 244 26.68 9.07 -26.77
CA SER A 244 26.79 8.29 -28.00
C SER A 244 26.92 9.29 -29.14
N SER A 245 28.18 9.61 -29.46
CA SER A 245 28.53 10.34 -30.67
C SER A 245 28.11 9.49 -31.87
N ILE A 246 27.00 9.90 -32.50
CA ILE A 246 26.63 9.43 -33.84
C ILE A 246 27.56 10.18 -34.81
N GLU A 247 28.64 9.53 -35.25
CA GLU A 247 29.39 9.98 -36.42
C GLU A 247 28.53 9.78 -37.68
N GLN A 248 28.15 10.88 -38.33
CA GLN A 248 27.64 10.86 -39.69
C GLN A 248 28.82 10.66 -40.67
N PRO A 249 28.70 9.76 -41.67
CA PRO A 249 29.71 9.60 -42.69
C PRO A 249 29.72 10.79 -43.65
N GLY A 250 30.93 11.25 -43.99
CA GLY A 250 31.19 12.41 -44.82
C GLY A 250 30.57 12.35 -46.22
N SER A 251 30.20 13.53 -46.70
CA SER A 251 29.99 13.80 -48.12
C SER A 251 31.10 14.75 -48.58
N GLN A 252 32.07 14.19 -49.29
CA GLN A 252 33.03 14.94 -50.09
C GLN A 252 32.51 15.04 -51.54
N SER A 253 32.85 16.16 -52.18
CA SER A 253 32.93 16.35 -53.64
C SER A 253 31.68 16.85 -54.38
N ALA A 254 31.54 18.18 -54.47
CA ALA A 254 31.62 18.97 -55.71
C ALA A 254 31.70 20.47 -55.37
#